data_AF-A0A1V1WWW2-F1
#
_entry.id   AF-A0A1V1WWW2-F1
#
_cell.length_a   1.000
_cell.length_b   1.000
_cell.length_c   1.000
_cell.angle_alpha   90.00
_cell.angle_beta   90.00
_cell.angle_gamma   90.00
#
_symmetry.space_group_name_H-M   'P 1'
#
loop_
_entity.id
_entity.type
_entity.pdbx_description
1 polymer ?
#
loop_
_entity_poly.entity_id
_entity_poly.type
_entity_poly.pdbx_seq_one_letter_code
_entity_poly.pdbx_strand_id
1 'polypeptide(L)'
;MKSPPNIVVQLVHIQGALKGEIQEFSDPIIFIGRDPSYHVHFPKDQTAISRKHAEIIREGNRFKLLDKSTNGTLVNGKKVSEAYLKDGDVLTFSDGGPKVSFLTKVDEGPPEIQQPPQHGIIARKQSAPPPTPSREQPSQKQPPTPAGKPPPFRQPQAEPQPIYKQGPPVQKTQVPLIIQYGPTLRSFKELPITIGKAPGCDFTLDNPVILDKHAQIFFAQDQYHIKDLTGKNMLSVNERPIEFESPICSDDILALSPHGPRFRFLGGGRLMEIEEPEQDVPPLHEMEKGSAPKARKALGNIGAKALFQKFLRR
;
A
#
# COMPACT_ATOMS: atom_id res chain seq x y z
N MET A 1 -31.72 9.90 -21.82
CA MET A 1 -30.56 10.71 -21.36
C MET A 1 -29.80 9.84 -20.36
N LYS A 2 -28.50 9.60 -20.55
CA LYS A 2 -27.71 8.82 -19.59
C LYS A 2 -27.58 9.63 -18.31
N SER A 3 -27.93 9.04 -17.16
CA SER A 3 -27.69 9.63 -15.84
C SER A 3 -26.20 9.97 -15.72
N PRO A 4 -25.82 11.14 -15.16
CA PRO A 4 -24.42 11.44 -14.94
C PRO A 4 -23.79 10.37 -14.04
N PRO A 5 -22.54 9.96 -14.29
CA PRO A 5 -21.88 8.96 -13.47
C PRO A 5 -21.86 9.43 -12.01
N ASN A 6 -22.17 8.52 -11.08
CA ASN A 6 -21.99 8.78 -9.67
C ASN A 6 -20.47 8.80 -9.41
N ILE A 7 -19.93 9.96 -9.04
CA ILE A 7 -18.50 10.12 -8.77
C ILE A 7 -18.37 10.43 -7.29
N VAL A 8 -17.78 9.49 -6.56
CA VAL A 8 -17.48 9.60 -5.13
C VAL A 8 -16.10 10.21 -4.98
N VAL A 9 -16.00 11.30 -4.24
CA VAL A 9 -14.72 11.87 -3.81
C VAL A 9 -14.22 11.12 -2.59
N GLN A 10 -12.96 10.74 -2.63
CA GLN A 10 -12.22 10.16 -1.51
C GLN A 10 -11.17 11.13 -1.03
N LEU A 11 -11.24 11.48 0.25
CA LEU A 11 -10.24 12.27 0.94
C LEU A 11 -9.48 11.36 1.89
N VAL A 12 -8.22 11.09 1.53
CA VAL A 12 -7.31 10.24 2.32
C VAL A 12 -6.42 11.13 3.17
N HIS A 13 -6.55 11.06 4.48
CA HIS A 13 -5.81 11.91 5.40
C HIS A 13 -4.39 11.36 5.62
N ILE A 14 -3.39 12.04 5.06
CA ILE A 14 -1.99 11.59 5.09
C ILE A 14 -1.20 12.20 6.26
N GLN A 15 -1.62 13.36 6.76
CA GLN A 15 -0.97 14.05 7.89
C GLN A 15 -2.00 14.87 8.67
N GLY A 16 -1.90 14.93 9.99
CA GLY A 16 -2.76 15.72 10.89
C GLY A 16 -3.61 14.86 11.83
N ALA A 17 -4.59 15.48 12.49
CA ALA A 17 -5.43 14.83 13.51
C ALA A 17 -6.25 13.64 12.98
N LEU A 18 -6.52 13.61 11.68
CA LEU A 18 -7.31 12.56 11.02
C LEU A 18 -6.40 11.57 10.27
N LYS A 19 -5.08 11.56 10.52
CA LYS A 19 -4.12 10.71 9.78
C LYS A 19 -4.59 9.24 9.75
N GLY A 20 -4.59 8.66 8.56
CA GLY A 20 -5.02 7.27 8.31
C GLY A 20 -6.52 7.12 8.02
N GLU A 21 -7.33 8.14 8.28
CA GLU A 21 -8.75 8.12 7.93
C GLU A 21 -8.98 8.33 6.42
N ILE A 22 -10.06 7.73 5.93
CA ILE A 22 -10.56 7.91 4.57
C ILE A 22 -12.01 8.35 4.69
N GLN A 23 -12.33 9.47 4.05
CA GLN A 23 -13.69 9.99 4.02
C GLN A 23 -14.20 9.99 2.57
N GLU A 24 -15.43 9.51 2.39
CA GLU A 24 -16.09 9.39 1.10
C GLU A 24 -17.27 10.35 1.01
N PHE A 25 -17.35 11.10 -0.10
CA PHE A 25 -18.38 12.11 -0.31
C PHE A 25 -18.95 11.96 -1.72
N SER A 26 -20.28 11.88 -1.82
CA SER A 26 -21.00 11.95 -3.10
C SER A 26 -21.58 13.34 -3.35
N ASP A 27 -21.45 14.24 -2.37
CA ASP A 27 -21.98 15.58 -2.40
C ASP A 27 -21.38 16.43 -3.53
N PRO A 28 -22.17 17.30 -4.17
CA PRO A 28 -21.67 18.20 -5.21
C PRO A 28 -20.70 19.25 -4.67
N ILE A 29 -20.76 19.54 -3.36
CA ILE A 29 -19.87 20.49 -2.68
C ILE A 29 -19.44 19.86 -1.36
N ILE A 30 -18.13 19.76 -1.15
CA ILE A 30 -17.52 19.25 0.08
C ILE A 30 -16.90 20.44 0.81
N PHE A 31 -17.39 20.71 2.01
CA PHE A 31 -16.94 21.80 2.86
C PHE A 31 -15.86 21.33 3.83
N ILE A 32 -14.78 22.11 3.96
CA ILE A 32 -13.60 21.75 4.74
C ILE A 32 -13.26 22.89 5.72
N GLY A 33 -13.08 22.55 6.99
CA GLY A 33 -12.67 23.53 8.00
C GLY A 33 -12.92 23.09 9.45
N ARG A 34 -12.83 24.05 10.38
CA ARG A 34 -13.11 23.82 11.81
C ARG A 34 -14.58 24.00 12.21
N ASP A 35 -15.45 24.38 11.28
CA ASP A 35 -16.87 24.43 11.57
C ASP A 35 -17.41 23.00 11.73
N PRO A 36 -18.06 22.66 12.86
CA PRO A 36 -18.56 21.30 13.09
C PRO A 36 -19.69 20.89 12.14
N SER A 37 -20.28 21.82 11.38
CA SER A 37 -21.27 21.51 10.35
C SER A 37 -20.65 21.09 9.00
N TYR A 38 -19.33 21.14 8.87
CA TYR A 38 -18.64 20.87 7.61
C TYR A 38 -18.32 19.39 7.45
N HIS A 39 -18.36 18.93 6.20
CA HIS A 39 -18.11 17.54 5.80
C HIS A 39 -16.76 17.03 6.32
N VAL A 40 -15.69 17.80 6.08
CA VAL A 40 -14.36 17.55 6.64
C VAL A 40 -14.14 18.51 7.80
N HIS A 41 -14.44 18.00 9.00
CA HIS A 41 -14.31 18.75 10.24
C HIS A 41 -12.95 18.49 10.90
N PHE A 42 -12.13 19.53 10.98
CA PHE A 42 -10.91 19.52 11.78
C PHE A 42 -11.16 19.98 13.22
N PRO A 43 -10.50 19.39 14.23
CA PRO A 43 -10.78 19.72 15.62
C PRO A 43 -10.41 21.17 15.97
N LYS A 44 -11.02 21.69 17.05
CA LYS A 44 -10.97 23.13 17.38
C LYS A 44 -9.57 23.66 17.72
N ASP A 45 -8.69 22.80 18.20
CA ASP A 45 -7.30 23.08 18.57
C ASP A 45 -6.39 23.33 17.35
N GLN A 46 -6.79 22.91 16.14
CA GLN A 46 -6.09 23.22 14.89
C GLN A 46 -6.35 24.66 14.42
N THR A 47 -5.91 25.63 15.22
CA THR A 47 -6.16 27.07 15.02
C THR A 47 -5.69 27.61 13.67
N ALA A 48 -4.69 26.96 13.06
CA ALA A 48 -4.20 27.28 11.71
C ALA A 48 -5.25 27.06 10.61
N ILE A 49 -6.30 26.29 10.86
CA ILE A 49 -7.37 26.02 9.91
C ILE A 49 -8.52 27.01 10.16
N SER A 50 -8.99 27.73 9.16
CA SER A 50 -10.18 28.58 9.30
C SER A 50 -11.45 27.75 9.55
N ARG A 51 -12.48 28.35 10.19
CA ARG A 51 -13.80 27.70 10.34
C ARG A 51 -14.36 27.27 8.98
N LYS A 52 -14.28 28.18 8.00
CA LYS A 52 -14.56 27.93 6.59
C LYS A 52 -13.22 28.00 5.85
N HIS A 53 -12.54 26.87 5.69
CA HIS A 53 -11.18 26.86 5.15
C HIS A 53 -11.17 26.73 3.63
N ALA A 54 -11.82 25.70 3.12
CA ALA A 54 -11.88 25.44 1.69
C ALA A 54 -13.17 24.71 1.33
N GLU A 55 -13.47 24.68 0.05
CA GLU A 55 -14.54 23.87 -0.52
C GLU A 55 -14.07 23.19 -1.80
N ILE A 56 -14.51 21.95 -2.01
CA ILE A 56 -14.30 21.20 -3.25
C ILE A 56 -15.65 21.14 -3.97
N ILE A 57 -15.71 21.70 -5.17
CA ILE A 57 -16.93 21.87 -5.95
C ILE A 57 -16.84 20.98 -7.19
N ARG A 58 -17.87 20.15 -7.41
CA ARG A 58 -17.99 19.35 -8.63
C ARG A 58 -18.51 20.20 -9.80
N GLU A 59 -17.73 20.25 -10.87
CA GLU A 59 -18.08 20.90 -12.14
C GLU A 59 -18.06 19.86 -13.27
N GLY A 60 -19.19 19.20 -13.49
CA GLY A 60 -19.32 18.08 -14.41
C GLY A 60 -18.52 16.86 -13.94
N ASN A 61 -17.46 16.52 -14.68
CA ASN A 61 -16.54 15.41 -14.36
C ASN A 61 -15.23 15.88 -13.72
N ARG A 62 -15.14 17.16 -13.34
CA ARG A 62 -13.96 17.75 -12.70
C ARG A 62 -14.32 18.29 -11.33
N PHE A 63 -13.32 18.42 -10.48
CA PHE A 63 -13.46 18.99 -9.14
C PHE A 63 -12.56 20.20 -9.01
N LYS A 64 -13.09 21.28 -8.45
CA LYS A 64 -12.39 22.54 -8.24
C LYS A 64 -12.30 22.81 -6.75
N LEU A 65 -11.08 22.97 -6.25
CA LEU A 65 -10.81 23.48 -4.93
C LEU A 65 -10.92 25.01 -4.94
N LEU A 66 -11.61 25.57 -3.96
CA LEU A 66 -11.64 27.00 -3.70
C LEU A 66 -11.20 27.28 -2.26
N ASP A 67 -10.14 28.08 -2.11
CA ASP A 67 -9.63 28.51 -0.81
C ASP A 67 -10.46 29.68 -0.26
N LYS A 68 -10.87 29.57 1.00
CA LYS A 68 -11.60 30.59 1.76
C LYS A 68 -10.87 30.94 3.07
N SER A 69 -9.67 30.41 3.24
CA SER A 69 -8.95 30.44 4.51
C SER A 69 -8.14 31.71 4.71
N THR A 70 -7.72 31.92 5.95
CA THR A 70 -6.82 33.02 6.34
C THR A 70 -5.35 32.66 6.04
N ASN A 71 -4.96 31.41 6.29
CA ASN A 71 -3.57 30.97 6.18
C ASN A 71 -3.23 30.38 4.80
N GLY A 72 -4.23 30.12 3.98
CA GLY A 72 -4.10 29.60 2.63
C GLY A 72 -4.21 28.08 2.53
N THR A 73 -4.61 27.63 1.35
CA THR A 73 -4.56 26.21 0.97
C THR A 73 -3.46 25.97 -0.05
N LEU A 74 -2.77 24.84 0.05
CA LEU A 74 -1.74 24.42 -0.91
C LEU A 74 -2.19 23.17 -1.65
N VAL A 75 -1.90 23.10 -2.95
CA VAL A 75 -2.04 21.88 -3.77
C VAL A 75 -0.65 21.49 -4.25
N ASN A 76 -0.21 20.28 -3.92
CA ASN A 76 1.13 19.77 -4.21
C ASN A 76 2.24 20.74 -3.77
N GLY A 77 2.09 21.32 -2.58
CA GLY A 77 3.06 22.27 -2.01
C GLY A 77 3.03 23.69 -2.59
N LYS A 78 2.11 24.00 -3.51
CA LYS A 78 1.95 25.35 -4.07
C LYS A 78 0.67 25.99 -3.54
N LYS A 79 0.78 27.20 -2.97
CA LYS A 79 -0.38 27.96 -2.47
C LYS A 79 -1.29 28.37 -3.63
N VAL A 80 -2.60 28.16 -3.47
CA VAL A 80 -3.60 28.43 -4.50
C VAL A 80 -4.81 29.14 -3.90
N SER A 81 -5.42 30.04 -4.66
CA SER A 81 -6.77 30.55 -4.37
C SER A 81 -7.85 29.63 -4.94
N GLU A 82 -7.59 29.07 -6.12
CA GLU A 82 -8.44 28.07 -6.77
C GLU A 82 -7.57 27.09 -7.59
N ALA A 83 -8.00 25.84 -7.70
CA ALA A 83 -7.31 24.83 -8.52
C ALA A 83 -8.26 23.71 -8.94
N TYR A 84 -8.15 23.24 -10.18
CA TYR A 84 -8.77 21.96 -10.57
C TYR A 84 -7.95 20.80 -10.03
N LEU A 85 -8.61 19.94 -9.27
CA LEU A 85 -8.01 18.77 -8.65
C LEU A 85 -7.98 17.58 -9.60
N LYS A 86 -6.93 16.79 -9.46
CA LYS A 86 -6.73 15.51 -10.14
C LYS A 86 -6.51 14.43 -9.09
N ASP A 87 -6.81 13.19 -9.46
CA ASP A 87 -6.53 12.04 -8.59
C ASP A 87 -5.05 12.00 -8.21
N GLY A 88 -4.81 11.91 -6.90
CA GLY A 88 -3.50 11.89 -6.28
C GLY A 88 -2.99 13.27 -5.86
N ASP A 89 -3.70 14.37 -6.15
CA ASP A 89 -3.30 15.69 -5.66
C ASP A 89 -3.30 15.72 -4.13
N VAL A 90 -2.26 16.33 -3.55
CA VAL A 90 -2.12 16.50 -2.10
C VAL A 90 -2.52 17.92 -1.73
N LEU A 91 -3.58 18.03 -0.93
CA LEU A 91 -4.09 19.26 -0.36
C LEU A 91 -3.46 19.47 1.01
N THR A 92 -2.92 20.66 1.28
CA THR A 92 -2.45 21.06 2.61
C THR A 92 -3.25 22.26 3.08
N PHE A 93 -3.88 22.16 4.25
CA PHE A 93 -4.68 23.25 4.84
C PHE A 93 -3.84 24.03 5.85
N SER A 94 -3.35 25.22 5.47
CA SER A 94 -2.23 25.96 6.08
C SER A 94 -0.85 25.36 5.82
N ASP A 95 0.17 26.20 5.74
CA ASP A 95 1.56 25.74 5.73
C ASP A 95 1.87 24.95 7.02
N GLY A 96 2.53 23.80 6.87
CA GLY A 96 2.75 22.82 7.95
C GLY A 96 1.49 22.14 8.51
N GLY A 97 0.31 22.42 7.97
CA GLY A 97 -0.98 21.90 8.46
C GLY A 97 -1.32 20.48 7.98
N PRO A 98 -2.55 20.01 8.22
CA PRO A 98 -3.00 18.69 7.76
C PRO A 98 -2.92 18.55 6.26
N LYS A 99 -2.59 17.33 5.83
CA LYS A 99 -2.51 16.97 4.42
C LYS A 99 -3.53 15.89 4.09
N VAL A 100 -4.15 16.05 2.94
CA VAL A 100 -5.20 15.17 2.45
C VAL A 100 -4.95 14.90 0.97
N SER A 101 -4.96 13.63 0.56
CA SER A 101 -4.95 13.27 -0.86
C SER A 101 -6.38 13.25 -1.41
N PHE A 102 -6.56 13.88 -2.57
CA PHE A 102 -7.82 13.92 -3.29
C PHE A 102 -7.87 12.81 -4.33
N LEU A 103 -8.97 12.05 -4.35
CA LEU A 103 -9.24 10.97 -5.29
C LEU A 103 -10.72 10.94 -5.70
N THR A 104 -10.98 10.36 -6.87
CA THR A 104 -12.32 10.10 -7.38
C THR A 104 -12.52 8.61 -7.68
N LYS A 105 -13.69 8.09 -7.33
CA LYS A 105 -14.18 6.77 -7.74
C LYS A 105 -15.45 6.96 -8.56
N VAL A 106 -15.53 6.29 -9.71
CA VAL A 106 -16.79 6.20 -10.45
C VAL A 106 -17.53 4.98 -9.93
N ASP A 107 -18.67 5.21 -9.31
CA ASP A 107 -19.58 4.15 -8.89
C ASP A 107 -20.51 3.86 -10.09
N GLU A 108 -20.02 3.05 -11.02
CA GLU A 108 -20.90 2.42 -12.01
C GLU A 108 -21.69 1.35 -11.26
N GLY A 109 -22.92 1.68 -10.85
CA GLY A 109 -23.83 0.69 -10.28
C GLY A 109 -23.90 -0.57 -11.16
N PRO A 110 -24.29 -1.73 -10.60
CA PRO A 110 -24.29 -2.99 -11.33
C PRO A 110 -24.95 -2.81 -12.70
N PRO A 111 -24.36 -3.32 -13.80
CA PRO A 111 -25.00 -3.24 -15.10
C PRO A 111 -26.38 -3.88 -14.96
N GLU A 112 -27.43 -3.08 -15.14
CA GLU A 112 -28.79 -3.59 -15.22
C GLU A 112 -28.85 -4.42 -16.51
N ILE A 113 -28.56 -5.73 -16.37
CA ILE A 113 -28.73 -6.70 -17.44
C ILE A 113 -30.23 -6.72 -17.71
N GLN A 114 -30.66 -5.96 -18.71
CA GLN A 114 -31.93 -6.16 -19.37
C GLN A 114 -31.89 -7.57 -19.96
N GLN A 115 -32.39 -8.55 -19.22
CA GLN A 115 -32.58 -9.90 -19.72
C GLN A 115 -33.58 -9.81 -20.89
N PRO A 116 -33.23 -10.27 -22.10
CA PRO A 116 -34.23 -10.48 -23.13
C PRO A 116 -35.16 -11.62 -22.69
N PRO A 117 -36.46 -11.56 -23.01
CA PRO A 117 -37.41 -12.62 -22.66
C PRO A 117 -37.02 -13.92 -23.34
N GLN A 118 -36.75 -14.96 -22.53
CA GLN A 118 -36.52 -16.31 -23.00
C GLN A 118 -37.83 -16.90 -23.53
N HIS A 119 -37.98 -17.00 -24.86
CA HIS A 119 -38.86 -17.98 -25.50
C HIS A 119 -38.00 -19.06 -26.14
N GLY A 120 -38.23 -20.28 -25.68
CA GLY A 120 -37.33 -21.41 -25.90
C GLY A 120 -37.42 -22.04 -27.29
N ILE A 121 -36.45 -22.89 -27.57
CA ILE A 121 -36.63 -24.08 -28.42
C ILE A 121 -35.90 -25.25 -27.75
N ILE A 122 -36.67 -26.31 -27.56
CA ILE A 122 -36.28 -27.63 -27.11
C ILE A 122 -35.61 -28.34 -28.29
N ALA A 123 -34.41 -28.88 -28.13
CA ALA A 123 -33.95 -30.01 -28.95
C ALA A 123 -32.91 -30.84 -28.19
N ARG A 124 -33.11 -32.16 -28.27
CA ARG A 124 -32.53 -33.21 -27.44
C ARG A 124 -31.27 -33.83 -28.07
N LYS A 125 -30.34 -34.16 -27.16
CA LYS A 125 -29.56 -35.43 -27.01
C LYS A 125 -28.50 -35.88 -28.04
N GLN A 126 -27.50 -36.54 -27.42
CA GLN A 126 -26.57 -37.60 -27.87
C GLN A 126 -25.14 -37.16 -28.23
N SER A 127 -24.07 -37.90 -27.99
CA SER A 127 -23.56 -38.71 -26.84
C SER A 127 -22.18 -39.28 -27.24
N ALA A 128 -21.15 -39.07 -26.40
CA ALA A 128 -19.89 -39.85 -26.18
C ALA A 128 -18.91 -40.14 -27.35
N PRO A 129 -17.67 -40.65 -27.12
CA PRO A 129 -16.71 -40.61 -25.99
C PRO A 129 -15.28 -40.14 -26.42
N PRO A 130 -14.25 -40.13 -25.54
CA PRO A 130 -12.88 -39.69 -25.88
C PRO A 130 -11.97 -40.85 -26.31
N PRO A 131 -10.82 -40.59 -26.95
CA PRO A 131 -9.69 -41.52 -26.93
C PRO A 131 -8.56 -41.03 -26.02
N THR A 132 -8.14 -41.92 -25.13
CA THR A 132 -6.91 -41.87 -24.32
C THR A 132 -5.79 -42.69 -25.03
N PRO A 133 -4.61 -42.88 -24.41
CA PRO A 133 -3.34 -42.18 -24.63
C PRO A 133 -2.39 -42.93 -25.60
N SER A 134 -1.31 -42.28 -26.05
CA SER A 134 -0.20 -42.98 -26.73
C SER A 134 1.17 -42.56 -26.20
N ARG A 135 1.69 -43.43 -25.33
CA ARG A 135 3.04 -44.04 -25.32
C ARG A 135 4.28 -43.13 -25.23
N GLU A 136 4.88 -43.15 -24.05
CA GLU A 136 6.32 -42.95 -23.81
C GLU A 136 7.17 -44.04 -24.49
N GLN A 137 8.36 -43.68 -24.99
CA GLN A 137 9.59 -44.52 -25.01
C GLN A 137 10.83 -43.65 -25.40
N PRO A 138 12.07 -44.08 -25.11
CA PRO A 138 13.09 -43.23 -24.46
C PRO A 138 14.41 -43.05 -25.24
N SER A 139 15.20 -42.08 -24.76
CA SER A 139 16.67 -42.03 -24.64
C SER A 139 17.57 -42.72 -25.68
N GLN A 140 18.37 -41.92 -26.39
CA GLN A 140 19.70 -42.34 -26.86
C GLN A 140 20.78 -41.45 -26.24
N LYS A 141 21.68 -42.08 -25.48
CA LYS A 141 22.99 -41.57 -25.04
C LYS A 141 24.03 -41.95 -26.08
N GLN A 142 24.99 -41.07 -26.38
CA GLN A 142 26.37 -41.42 -26.75
C GLN A 142 27.30 -40.17 -26.72
N PRO A 143 28.65 -40.31 -26.73
CA PRO A 143 29.55 -40.20 -25.56
C PRO A 143 30.56 -39.01 -25.62
N PRO A 144 31.47 -38.84 -24.62
CA PRO A 144 32.27 -37.62 -24.45
C PRO A 144 33.72 -37.65 -25.01
N THR A 145 34.34 -36.45 -25.03
CA THR A 145 35.79 -36.08 -24.99
C THR A 145 36.64 -36.18 -26.28
N PRO A 146 37.76 -35.40 -26.46
CA PRO A 146 38.64 -34.79 -25.44
C PRO A 146 39.10 -33.33 -25.65
N ALA A 147 39.91 -32.92 -24.66
CA ALA A 147 40.43 -31.61 -24.28
C ALA A 147 41.31 -30.84 -25.28
N GLY A 148 41.35 -29.51 -25.10
CA GLY A 148 42.61 -28.75 -25.16
C GLY A 148 42.54 -27.38 -25.85
N LYS A 149 42.44 -26.30 -25.06
CA LYS A 149 43.20 -25.03 -25.23
C LYS A 149 43.06 -24.14 -23.96
N PRO A 150 44.12 -23.47 -23.49
CA PRO A 150 44.08 -22.60 -22.29
C PRO A 150 43.33 -21.28 -22.55
N PRO A 151 42.87 -20.57 -21.50
CA PRO A 151 41.86 -19.53 -21.62
C PRO A 151 42.46 -18.19 -22.08
N PRO A 152 41.74 -17.41 -22.90
CA PRO A 152 42.02 -15.98 -23.01
C PRO A 152 41.57 -15.26 -21.73
N PHE A 153 42.30 -14.21 -21.38
CA PHE A 153 42.11 -13.30 -20.25
C PHE A 153 40.68 -13.20 -19.74
N ARG A 154 40.49 -13.56 -18.46
CA ARG A 154 39.26 -13.38 -17.71
C ARG A 154 38.98 -11.87 -17.63
N GLN A 155 38.07 -11.37 -18.45
CA GLN A 155 37.35 -10.14 -18.11
C GLN A 155 36.76 -10.33 -16.70
N PRO A 156 36.64 -9.29 -15.86
CA PRO A 156 35.90 -9.41 -14.60
C PRO A 156 34.54 -10.01 -14.94
N GLN A 157 34.35 -11.28 -14.58
CA GLN A 157 33.05 -11.92 -14.71
C GLN A 157 32.16 -11.07 -13.81
N ALA A 158 31.18 -10.38 -14.39
CA ALA A 158 30.03 -9.94 -13.64
C ALA A 158 29.62 -11.13 -12.78
N GLU A 159 29.59 -10.93 -11.46
CA GLU A 159 29.02 -11.92 -10.55
C GLU A 159 27.73 -12.44 -11.19
N PRO A 160 27.47 -13.76 -11.21
CA PRO A 160 26.22 -14.27 -11.73
C PRO A 160 25.12 -13.51 -11.02
N GLN A 161 24.42 -12.63 -11.75
CA GLN A 161 23.24 -12.01 -11.19
C GLN A 161 22.36 -13.17 -10.74
N PRO A 162 21.86 -13.17 -9.50
CA PRO A 162 21.02 -14.25 -9.02
C PRO A 162 19.96 -14.50 -10.10
N ILE A 163 19.84 -15.77 -10.51
CA ILE A 163 18.85 -16.20 -11.49
C ILE A 163 17.50 -16.03 -10.80
N TYR A 164 16.97 -14.80 -10.84
CA TYR A 164 15.60 -14.53 -10.49
C TYR A 164 14.78 -15.33 -11.51
N LYS A 165 13.99 -16.29 -11.04
CA LYS A 165 13.03 -17.01 -11.88
C LYS A 165 12.06 -15.97 -12.45
N GLN A 166 12.37 -15.38 -13.59
CA GLN A 166 11.48 -14.41 -14.20
C GLN A 166 10.29 -15.20 -14.73
N GLY A 167 9.14 -14.99 -14.09
CA GLY A 167 7.86 -15.43 -14.62
C GLY A 167 7.59 -14.75 -15.95
N PRO A 168 6.55 -15.15 -16.69
CA PRO A 168 6.19 -14.50 -17.95
C PRO A 168 6.09 -12.98 -17.78
N PRO A 169 6.52 -12.20 -18.79
CA PRO A 169 6.50 -10.75 -18.71
C PRO A 169 5.08 -10.25 -18.51
N VAL A 170 4.88 -9.37 -17.53
CA VAL A 170 3.55 -8.83 -17.22
C VAL A 170 3.17 -7.78 -18.26
N GLN A 171 1.94 -7.87 -18.76
CA GLN A 171 1.41 -6.93 -19.74
C GLN A 171 1.15 -5.56 -19.10
N LYS A 172 1.50 -4.49 -19.83
CA LYS A 172 1.21 -3.13 -19.40
C LYS A 172 -0.30 -2.88 -19.35
N THR A 173 -0.78 -2.35 -18.23
CA THR A 173 -2.20 -2.09 -18.01
C THR A 173 -2.40 -0.67 -17.47
N GLN A 174 -3.36 0.05 -18.04
CA GLN A 174 -3.70 1.43 -17.68
C GLN A 174 -4.66 1.48 -16.49
N VAL A 175 -4.16 1.08 -15.31
CA VAL A 175 -4.88 1.14 -14.04
C VAL A 175 -4.12 2.04 -13.06
N PRO A 176 -4.83 2.76 -12.16
CA PRO A 176 -4.18 3.63 -11.21
C PRO A 176 -3.45 2.82 -10.12
N LEU A 177 -2.32 3.34 -9.66
CA LEU A 177 -1.70 2.92 -8.39
C LEU A 177 -1.22 4.17 -7.65
N ILE A 178 -1.57 4.29 -6.37
CA ILE A 178 -1.12 5.36 -5.49
C ILE A 178 -0.44 4.74 -4.29
N ILE A 179 0.78 5.18 -4.00
CA ILE A 179 1.56 4.73 -2.85
C ILE A 179 1.88 5.94 -1.98
N GLN A 180 1.50 5.88 -0.71
CA GLN A 180 1.92 6.82 0.33
C GLN A 180 2.93 6.14 1.26
N TYR A 181 4.10 6.77 1.43
CA TYR A 181 5.18 6.36 2.33
C TYR A 181 5.81 7.61 2.96
N GLY A 182 5.72 7.72 4.28
CA GLY A 182 6.03 8.90 5.06
C GLY A 182 5.32 10.15 4.51
N PRO A 183 6.04 11.26 4.24
CA PRO A 183 5.46 12.45 3.64
C PRO A 183 5.26 12.33 2.11
N THR A 184 5.71 11.24 1.48
CA THR A 184 5.71 11.08 0.03
C THR A 184 4.43 10.39 -0.41
N LEU A 185 3.77 10.95 -1.42
CA LEU A 185 2.68 10.30 -2.15
C LEU A 185 3.04 10.28 -3.63
N ARG A 186 2.98 9.11 -4.26
CA ARG A 186 3.24 8.95 -5.69
C ARG A 186 2.08 8.25 -6.37
N SER A 187 1.64 8.82 -7.49
CA SER A 187 0.59 8.26 -8.35
C SER A 187 1.17 7.75 -9.66
N PHE A 188 0.67 6.61 -10.10
CA PHE A 188 1.02 5.92 -11.33
C PHE A 188 -0.27 5.63 -12.10
N LYS A 189 -0.22 5.78 -13.42
CA LYS A 189 -1.38 5.54 -14.32
C LYS A 189 -1.25 4.25 -15.11
N GLU A 190 -0.09 3.62 -15.04
CA GLU A 190 0.26 2.40 -15.76
C GLU A 190 0.99 1.46 -14.80
N LEU A 191 0.63 0.18 -14.86
CA LEU A 191 1.32 -0.92 -14.23
C LEU A 191 1.93 -1.84 -15.30
N PRO A 192 3.00 -2.60 -15.02
CA PRO A 192 3.63 -2.78 -13.71
C PRO A 192 4.55 -1.62 -13.29
N ILE A 193 4.79 -1.49 -11.98
CA ILE A 193 5.82 -0.61 -11.42
C ILE A 193 6.77 -1.40 -10.51
N THR A 194 8.02 -0.97 -10.45
CA THR A 194 9.07 -1.56 -9.61
C THR A 194 9.32 -0.72 -8.37
N ILE A 195 9.38 -1.37 -7.21
CA ILE A 195 9.70 -0.78 -5.92
C ILE A 195 11.09 -1.27 -5.51
N GLY A 196 11.95 -0.37 -5.04
CA GLY A 196 13.27 -0.72 -4.52
C GLY A 196 14.13 0.49 -4.19
N LYS A 197 15.37 0.25 -3.78
CA LYS A 197 16.33 1.30 -3.40
C LYS A 197 17.05 1.92 -4.59
N ALA A 198 17.16 1.20 -5.72
CA ALA A 198 17.87 1.70 -6.88
C ALA A 198 17.14 2.88 -7.53
N PRO A 199 17.87 3.87 -8.08
CA PRO A 199 17.26 5.02 -8.77
C PRO A 199 16.50 4.64 -10.06
N GLY A 200 16.71 3.42 -10.58
CA GLY A 200 15.97 2.89 -11.73
C GLY A 200 14.60 2.28 -11.40
N CYS A 201 14.20 2.26 -10.13
CA CYS A 201 12.86 1.81 -9.72
C CYS A 201 11.84 2.94 -9.84
N ASP A 202 10.62 2.61 -10.28
CA ASP A 202 9.52 3.57 -10.45
C ASP A 202 9.11 4.21 -9.11
N PHE A 203 9.17 3.44 -8.02
CA PHE A 203 9.01 3.92 -6.65
C PHE A 203 10.28 3.63 -5.83
N THR A 204 11.12 4.64 -5.68
CA THR A 204 12.34 4.53 -4.87
C THR A 204 12.01 4.64 -3.38
N LEU A 205 12.41 3.63 -2.61
CA LEU A 205 12.28 3.60 -1.15
C LEU A 205 13.65 3.60 -0.50
N ASP A 206 13.98 4.69 0.20
CA ASP A 206 15.19 4.77 1.00
C ASP A 206 14.96 4.16 2.38
N ASN A 207 15.16 2.84 2.47
CA ASN A 207 15.10 2.10 3.71
C ASN A 207 16.21 1.02 3.71
N PRO A 208 16.95 0.85 4.82
CA PRO A 208 18.08 -0.09 4.89
C PRO A 208 17.75 -1.55 4.58
N VAL A 209 16.52 -2.00 4.84
CA VAL A 209 16.11 -3.40 4.61
C VAL A 209 15.54 -3.63 3.20
N ILE A 210 15.42 -2.58 2.39
CA ILE A 210 14.94 -2.64 1.01
C ILE A 210 16.12 -2.81 0.05
N LEU A 211 15.96 -3.76 -0.89
CA LEU A 211 16.96 -4.06 -1.92
C LEU A 211 16.78 -3.15 -3.14
N ASP A 212 17.81 -3.09 -3.99
CA ASP A 212 17.82 -2.28 -5.22
C ASP A 212 16.59 -2.50 -6.10
N LYS A 213 16.24 -3.76 -6.35
CA LYS A 213 14.94 -4.19 -6.90
C LYS A 213 14.32 -5.12 -5.89
N HIS A 214 13.18 -4.73 -5.32
CA HIS A 214 12.64 -5.41 -4.15
C HIS A 214 11.29 -6.05 -4.43
N ALA A 215 10.39 -5.29 -5.03
CA ALA A 215 9.05 -5.74 -5.36
C ALA A 215 8.61 -5.20 -6.72
N GLN A 216 7.64 -5.87 -7.33
CA GLN A 216 6.91 -5.35 -8.47
C GLN A 216 5.41 -5.44 -8.18
N ILE A 217 4.70 -4.35 -8.41
CA ILE A 217 3.23 -4.34 -8.38
C ILE A 217 2.73 -4.33 -9.81
N PHE A 218 1.75 -5.18 -10.08
CA PHE A 218 1.16 -5.31 -11.41
C PHE A 218 -0.32 -5.61 -11.35
N PHE A 219 -0.99 -5.53 -12.50
CA PHE A 219 -2.40 -5.83 -12.63
C PHE A 219 -2.60 -6.96 -13.63
N ALA A 220 -3.29 -8.00 -13.22
CA ALA A 220 -3.60 -9.17 -14.03
C ALA A 220 -4.91 -9.78 -13.55
N GLN A 221 -5.67 -10.41 -14.44
CA GLN A 221 -6.93 -11.10 -14.09
C GLN A 221 -7.91 -10.21 -13.30
N ASP A 222 -7.98 -8.93 -13.66
CA ASP A 222 -8.81 -7.91 -13.00
C ASP A 222 -8.48 -7.67 -11.51
N GLN A 223 -7.24 -7.97 -11.10
CA GLN A 223 -6.77 -7.82 -9.74
C GLN A 223 -5.34 -7.26 -9.67
N TYR A 224 -5.02 -6.58 -8.57
CA TYR A 224 -3.66 -6.16 -8.25
C TYR A 224 -2.88 -7.33 -7.66
N HIS A 225 -1.62 -7.48 -8.07
CA HIS A 225 -0.70 -8.47 -7.56
C HIS A 225 0.60 -7.81 -7.13
N ILE A 226 1.27 -8.42 -6.16
CA ILE A 226 2.64 -8.10 -5.79
C ILE A 226 3.54 -9.30 -6.03
N LYS A 227 4.71 -9.03 -6.61
CA LYS A 227 5.75 -10.01 -6.91
C LYS A 227 7.01 -9.70 -6.10
N ASP A 228 7.58 -10.74 -5.49
CA ASP A 228 8.86 -10.67 -4.80
C ASP A 228 9.99 -10.69 -5.84
N LEU A 229 10.81 -9.63 -5.86
CA LEU A 229 12.01 -9.54 -6.71
C LEU A 229 13.31 -9.76 -5.91
N THR A 230 13.21 -10.05 -4.62
CA THR A 230 14.36 -10.23 -3.71
C THR A 230 15.03 -11.59 -3.88
N GLY A 231 14.28 -12.60 -4.33
CA GLY A 231 14.72 -13.99 -4.37
C GLY A 231 14.95 -14.62 -2.99
N LYS A 232 14.49 -13.96 -1.92
CA LYS A 232 14.66 -14.36 -0.51
C LYS A 232 13.32 -14.49 0.23
N ASN A 233 12.19 -14.37 -0.47
CA ASN A 233 10.83 -14.43 0.08
C ASN A 233 10.65 -13.44 1.24
N MET A 234 11.13 -12.21 1.06
CA MET A 234 11.08 -11.17 2.08
C MET A 234 9.68 -10.55 2.20
N LEU A 235 8.91 -10.60 1.11
CA LEU A 235 7.58 -10.01 1.06
C LEU A 235 6.56 -10.92 1.75
N SER A 236 5.58 -10.31 2.42
CA SER A 236 4.42 -11.01 2.94
C SER A 236 3.11 -10.27 2.71
N VAL A 237 2.02 -11.03 2.59
CA VAL A 237 0.64 -10.52 2.56
C VAL A 237 -0.08 -11.12 3.77
N ASN A 238 -0.65 -10.27 4.62
CA ASN A 238 -1.31 -10.68 5.87
C ASN A 238 -0.43 -11.60 6.73
N GLU A 239 0.84 -11.21 6.90
CA GLU A 239 1.88 -11.93 7.67
C GLU A 239 2.31 -13.28 7.07
N ARG A 240 1.78 -13.65 5.90
CA ARG A 240 2.17 -14.88 5.19
C ARG A 240 3.20 -14.53 4.11
N PRO A 241 4.43 -15.07 4.16
CA PRO A 241 5.41 -14.86 3.13
C PRO A 241 4.89 -15.29 1.76
N ILE A 242 5.18 -14.52 0.73
CA ILE A 242 4.89 -14.90 -0.65
C ILE A 242 6.11 -15.62 -1.22
N GLU A 243 5.87 -16.70 -1.99
CA GLU A 243 6.97 -17.43 -2.64
C GLU A 243 7.42 -16.76 -3.93
N PHE A 244 6.49 -16.20 -4.70
CA PHE A 244 6.79 -15.60 -5.99
C PHE A 244 5.93 -14.37 -6.26
N GLU A 245 4.61 -14.54 -6.25
CA GLU A 245 3.65 -13.46 -6.36
C GLU A 245 2.37 -13.81 -5.59
N SER A 246 1.59 -12.79 -5.23
CA SER A 246 0.29 -12.95 -4.59
C SER A 246 -0.68 -11.90 -5.10
N PRO A 247 -1.97 -12.24 -5.30
CA PRO A 247 -3.01 -11.22 -5.40
C PRO A 247 -3.07 -10.39 -4.12
N ILE A 248 -3.56 -9.17 -4.25
CA ILE A 248 -3.78 -8.23 -3.14
C ILE A 248 -5.25 -7.79 -3.18
N CYS A 249 -5.92 -8.01 -2.07
CA CYS A 249 -7.32 -7.66 -1.82
C CYS A 249 -7.41 -6.42 -0.93
N SER A 250 -8.56 -5.74 -0.99
CA SER A 250 -8.85 -4.65 -0.04
C SER A 250 -8.64 -5.12 1.39
N ASP A 251 -8.05 -4.22 2.18
CA ASP A 251 -7.65 -4.39 3.57
C ASP A 251 -6.46 -5.31 3.85
N ASP A 252 -5.85 -5.88 2.80
CA ASP A 252 -4.61 -6.65 2.96
C ASP A 252 -3.47 -5.78 3.48
N ILE A 253 -2.64 -6.39 4.32
CA ILE A 253 -1.40 -5.79 4.81
C ILE A 253 -0.23 -6.40 4.04
N LEU A 254 0.48 -5.57 3.29
CA LEU A 254 1.71 -5.91 2.60
C LEU A 254 2.90 -5.53 3.49
N ALA A 255 3.78 -6.46 3.84
CA ALA A 255 5.09 -6.12 4.38
C ALA A 255 6.14 -6.36 3.29
N LEU A 256 6.96 -5.34 2.99
CA LEU A 256 8.04 -5.50 2.02
C LEU A 256 9.19 -6.36 2.58
N SER A 257 9.37 -6.33 3.90
CA SER A 257 10.37 -7.11 4.63
C SER A 257 9.85 -7.38 6.05
N PRO A 258 10.32 -8.45 6.75
CA PRO A 258 9.89 -8.76 8.12
C PRO A 258 10.09 -7.62 9.13
N HIS A 259 11.07 -6.74 8.90
CA HIS A 259 11.36 -5.55 9.72
C HIS A 259 11.36 -4.28 8.88
N GLY A 260 10.61 -4.27 7.78
CA GLY A 260 10.58 -3.16 6.83
C GLY A 260 9.23 -2.46 6.74
N PRO A 261 9.09 -1.57 5.75
CA PRO A 261 7.85 -0.87 5.47
C PRO A 261 6.66 -1.82 5.30
N ARG A 262 5.54 -1.45 5.93
CA ARG A 262 4.26 -2.14 5.80
C ARG A 262 3.24 -1.20 5.19
N PHE A 263 2.37 -1.74 4.35
CA PHE A 263 1.34 -0.98 3.66
C PHE A 263 -0.01 -1.67 3.79
N ARG A 264 -1.06 -0.90 4.07
CA ARG A 264 -2.45 -1.34 3.90
C ARG A 264 -2.87 -1.11 2.46
N PHE A 265 -3.41 -2.12 1.81
CA PHE A 265 -4.08 -1.95 0.52
C PHE A 265 -5.54 -1.60 0.73
N LEU A 266 -5.97 -0.42 0.28
CA LEU A 266 -7.33 0.06 0.50
C LEU A 266 -8.28 -0.31 -0.66
N GLY A 267 -7.86 -1.16 -1.58
CA GLY A 267 -8.57 -1.43 -2.83
C GLY A 267 -8.41 -0.32 -3.88
N GLY A 268 -8.66 -0.66 -5.15
CA GLY A 268 -8.59 0.29 -6.27
C GLY A 268 -7.19 0.88 -6.50
N GLY A 269 -6.14 0.12 -6.21
CA GLY A 269 -4.76 0.56 -6.44
C GLY A 269 -4.18 1.47 -5.37
N ARG A 270 -4.66 1.43 -4.12
CA ARG A 270 -4.23 2.38 -3.07
C ARG A 270 -3.44 1.66 -2.00
N LEU A 271 -2.18 2.07 -1.80
CA LEU A 271 -1.29 1.59 -0.73
C LEU A 271 -0.93 2.73 0.21
N MET A 272 -1.22 2.53 1.49
CA MET A 272 -0.92 3.48 2.57
C MET A 272 0.04 2.86 3.56
N GLU A 273 1.08 3.58 3.96
CA GLU A 273 1.99 3.11 4.99
C GLU A 273 1.26 2.89 6.32
N ILE A 274 1.57 1.79 6.99
CA ILE A 274 1.20 1.54 8.38
C ILE A 274 2.46 1.79 9.20
N GLU A 275 2.48 2.88 9.96
CA GLU A 275 3.47 3.07 11.02
C GLU A 275 3.08 2.17 12.18
N GLU A 276 3.88 1.13 12.47
CA GLU A 276 3.73 0.43 13.74
C GLU A 276 4.09 1.41 14.87
N PRO A 277 3.27 1.53 15.93
CA PRO A 277 3.75 2.19 17.13
C PRO A 277 4.98 1.42 17.59
N GLU A 278 6.10 2.11 17.79
CA GLU A 278 7.31 1.51 18.37
C GLU A 278 6.89 0.74 19.62
N GLN A 279 6.87 -0.59 19.52
CA GLN A 279 6.72 -1.41 20.71
C GLN A 279 7.94 -1.07 21.56
N ASP A 280 7.72 -0.57 22.79
CA ASP A 280 8.76 -0.36 23.79
C ASP A 280 9.60 -1.63 23.91
N VAL A 281 10.68 -1.72 23.12
CA VAL A 281 11.66 -2.78 23.25
C VAL A 281 12.37 -2.44 24.54
N PRO A 282 12.22 -3.23 25.62
CA PRO A 282 13.00 -2.98 26.82
C PRO A 282 14.47 -3.00 26.41
N PRO A 283 15.30 -2.04 26.84
CA PRO A 283 16.68 -1.97 26.40
C PRO A 283 17.36 -3.32 26.64
N LEU A 284 17.89 -3.91 25.57
CA LEU A 284 18.75 -5.10 25.61
C LEU A 284 20.11 -4.71 26.18
N HIS A 285 20.18 -4.35 27.46
CA HIS A 285 21.43 -4.27 28.22
C HIS A 285 21.18 -4.57 29.69
N GLU A 286 21.26 -5.84 30.06
CA GLU A 286 21.85 -6.29 31.34
C GLU A 286 22.02 -7.82 31.36
N MET A 287 22.85 -8.33 30.44
CA MET A 287 23.50 -9.62 30.62
C MET A 287 24.98 -9.42 30.31
N GLU A 288 25.73 -8.99 31.32
CA GLU A 288 27.06 -9.48 31.66
C GLU A 288 27.65 -8.64 32.80
N LYS A 289 27.41 -9.06 34.04
CA LYS A 289 28.47 -9.08 35.06
C LYS A 289 28.28 -10.32 35.92
N GLY A 290 29.17 -11.29 35.71
CA GLY A 290 29.29 -12.44 36.56
C GLY A 290 29.59 -12.05 38.01
N SER A 291 28.90 -12.71 38.94
CA SER A 291 29.40 -12.95 40.29
C SER A 291 28.78 -14.25 40.80
N ALA A 292 29.65 -15.12 41.29
CA ALA A 292 29.44 -16.52 41.67
C ALA A 292 28.34 -16.74 42.75
N PRO A 293 27.79 -17.96 42.86
CA PRO A 293 26.70 -18.24 43.81
C PRO A 293 27.24 -18.33 45.24
N LYS A 294 26.77 -17.45 46.13
CA LYS A 294 26.91 -17.64 47.58
C LYS A 294 25.62 -18.17 48.19
N ALA A 295 25.71 -19.42 48.64
CA ALA A 295 25.04 -20.05 49.77
C ALA A 295 23.64 -19.56 50.17
N ARG A 296 22.65 -20.42 49.94
CA ARG A 296 21.37 -20.40 50.67
C ARG A 296 21.61 -20.58 52.17
N LYS A 297 21.13 -19.63 52.98
CA LYS A 297 20.76 -19.87 54.37
C LYS A 297 19.35 -19.34 54.60
N ALA A 298 18.60 -20.15 55.34
CA ALA A 298 17.18 -20.06 55.66
C ALA A 298 16.83 -18.90 56.61
N LEU A 299 15.53 -18.84 56.96
CA LEU A 299 14.79 -17.93 57.86
C LEU A 299 14.21 -16.71 57.13
N GLY A 300 12.94 -16.35 57.25
CA GLY A 300 11.83 -16.88 58.03
C GLY A 300 10.62 -15.96 57.81
N ASN A 301 9.44 -16.58 57.74
CA ASN A 301 8.11 -16.15 58.22
C ASN A 301 7.72 -14.65 58.37
N ILE A 302 6.39 -14.43 58.21
CA ILE A 302 5.57 -13.23 58.57
C ILE A 302 5.56 -12.16 57.46
N GLY A 303 4.47 -11.57 56.97
CA GLY A 303 3.07 -11.52 57.40
C GLY A 303 2.57 -10.07 57.22
N ALA A 304 1.40 -9.93 56.60
CA ALA A 304 0.41 -8.84 56.77
C ALA A 304 0.73 -7.36 56.37
N LYS A 305 -0.21 -6.85 55.55
CA LYS A 305 -0.97 -5.59 55.71
C LYS A 305 -0.28 -4.22 55.49
N ALA A 306 -0.72 -3.60 54.39
CA ALA A 306 -1.57 -2.39 54.35
C ALA A 306 -0.95 -0.98 54.58
N LEU A 307 -1.73 0.01 54.08
CA LEU A 307 -1.66 1.47 54.29
C LEU A 307 -0.57 2.23 53.49
N PHE A 308 -0.77 3.43 52.95
CA PHE A 308 -1.88 4.39 52.98
C PHE A 308 -1.72 5.44 51.86
N GLN A 309 -2.84 6.08 51.55
CA GLN A 309 -2.95 7.36 50.83
C GLN A 309 -2.08 8.47 51.45
N LYS A 310 -1.60 9.41 50.61
CA LYS A 310 -2.03 10.83 50.64
C LYS A 310 -1.19 11.67 49.68
N PHE A 311 -1.85 12.18 48.64
CA PHE A 311 -1.45 13.38 47.91
C PHE A 311 -2.09 14.58 48.61
N LEU A 312 -1.28 15.59 48.99
CA LEU A 312 -1.57 17.03 48.92
C LEU A 312 -0.56 17.82 49.76
N ARG A 313 0.29 18.59 49.06
CA ARG A 313 0.92 19.88 49.41
C ARG A 313 1.97 20.14 48.32
N ARG A 314 2.09 21.31 47.73
CA ARG A 314 1.39 22.60 47.83
C ARG A 314 1.83 23.40 46.61
#